data_AF-A0A1F2QJK5-F1
#
_entry.id   AF-A0A1F2QJK5-F1
#
_cell.length_a   1.000
_cell.length_b   1.000
_cell.length_c   1.000
_cell.angle_alpha   90.00
_cell.angle_beta   90.00
_cell.angle_gamma   90.00
#
_symmetry.space_group_name_H-M   'P 1'
#
loop_
_entity.id
_entity.type
_entity.pdbx_description
1 polymer ?
#
loop_
_entity_poly.entity_id
_entity_poly.type
_entity_poly.pdbx_seq_one_letter_code
_entity_poly.pdbx_strand_id
1 'polypeptide(L)'
;MPSSHLPTEDLRRLASELGRAGRVNDEALAGLDRSLAALEVKWSGAAQEAFYRQFQSLRPQMARLGVHLQLVAQQVEALVQRFESVDRS
;
A
#
# COMPACT_ATOMS: atom_id res chain seq x y z
N MET A 1 12.14 -5.45 38.63
CA MET A 1 12.27 -5.69 37.19
C MET A 1 11.33 -4.72 36.50
N PRO A 2 11.81 -3.70 35.76
CA PRO A 2 10.92 -2.82 35.03
C PRO A 2 10.30 -3.63 33.89
N SER A 3 8.98 -3.74 33.91
CA SER A 3 8.18 -4.36 32.85
C SER A 3 8.52 -3.66 31.54
N SER A 4 9.16 -4.37 30.62
CA SER A 4 9.28 -3.93 29.23
C SER A 4 7.86 -3.90 28.65
N HIS A 5 7.17 -2.78 28.78
CA HIS A 5 6.00 -2.50 27.95
C HIS A 5 6.49 -2.40 26.51
N LEU A 6 6.56 -3.54 25.84
CA LEU A 6 6.80 -3.60 24.41
C LEU A 6 5.72 -2.74 23.74
N PRO A 7 6.08 -1.84 22.81
CA PRO A 7 5.13 -0.94 22.14
C PRO A 7 4.29 -1.72 21.09
N THR A 8 3.80 -2.91 21.46
CA THR A 8 3.04 -3.80 20.58
C THR A 8 1.80 -3.13 20.03
N GLU A 9 1.13 -2.29 20.84
CA GLU A 9 -0.03 -1.53 20.41
C GLU A 9 0.32 -0.46 19.36
N ASP A 10 1.43 0.26 19.53
CA ASP A 10 1.90 1.23 18.54
C ASP A 10 2.32 0.52 17.23
N LEU A 11 2.93 -0.66 17.34
CA LEU A 11 3.30 -1.49 16.19
C LEU A 11 2.07 -2.05 15.47
N ARG A 12 1.03 -2.50 16.19
CA ARG A 12 -0.25 -2.92 15.57
C ARG A 12 -0.93 -1.77 14.86
N ARG A 13 -0.90 -0.58 15.45
CA ARG A 13 -1.43 0.64 14.82
C ARG A 13 -0.67 0.93 13.52
N LEU A 14 0.65 0.89 13.56
CA LEU A 14 1.50 1.08 12.38
C LEU A 14 1.19 0.02 11.29
N ALA A 15 1.10 -1.25 11.65
CA ALA A 15 0.74 -2.32 10.71
C ALA A 15 -0.62 -2.06 10.06
N SER A 16 -1.61 -1.65 10.86
CA SER A 16 -2.95 -1.30 10.37
C SER A 16 -2.94 -0.11 9.43
N GLU A 17 -2.17 0.94 9.76
CA GLU A 17 -2.01 2.13 8.93
C GLU A 17 -1.35 1.83 7.59
N LEU A 18 -0.27 1.04 7.60
CA LEU A 18 0.43 0.60 6.39
C LEU A 18 -0.47 -0.27 5.52
N GLY A 19 -1.20 -1.22 6.12
CA GLY A 19 -2.16 -2.06 5.41
C GLY A 19 -3.29 -1.23 4.79
N ARG A 20 -3.79 -0.21 5.49
CA ARG A 20 -4.77 0.74 4.96
C ARG A 20 -4.19 1.56 3.81
N ALA A 21 -2.98 2.09 3.95
CA ALA A 21 -2.31 2.87 2.90
C ALA A 21 -2.11 2.03 1.63
N GLY A 22 -1.75 0.75 1.77
CA GLY A 22 -1.66 -0.19 0.64
C GLY A 22 -3.00 -0.35 -0.10
N ARG A 23 -4.10 -0.58 0.63
CA ARG A 23 -5.45 -0.68 0.01
C ARG A 23 -5.88 0.61 -0.68
N VAL A 24 -5.64 1.77 -0.04
CA VAL A 24 -5.96 3.08 -0.63
C VAL A 24 -5.17 3.30 -1.93
N ASN A 25 -3.90 2.88 -1.97
CA ASN A 25 -3.09 2.94 -3.20
C ASN A 25 -3.70 2.06 -4.31
N ASP A 26 -4.12 0.84 -3.99
CA ASP A 26 -4.72 -0.09 -4.96
C ASP A 26 -6.07 0.44 -5.50
N GLU A 27 -6.91 1.00 -4.61
CA GLU A 27 -8.16 1.65 -4.98
C GLU A 27 -7.95 2.87 -5.88
N ALA A 28 -6.95 3.70 -5.57
CA ALA A 28 -6.59 4.85 -6.38
C ALA A 28 -6.10 4.43 -7.77
N LEU A 29 -5.27 3.38 -7.86
CA LEU A 29 -4.80 2.83 -9.12
C LEU A 29 -5.97 2.32 -9.97
N ALA A 30 -6.90 1.57 -9.36
CA ALA A 30 -8.09 1.07 -10.04
C ALA A 30 -9.02 2.23 -10.50
N GLY A 31 -9.13 3.29 -9.71
CA GLY A 31 -9.86 4.50 -10.08
C GLY A 31 -9.26 5.22 -11.28
N LEU A 32 -7.93 5.30 -11.34
CA LEU A 32 -7.19 5.86 -12.48
C LEU A 32 -7.38 4.99 -13.72
N ASP A 33 -7.19 3.67 -13.61
CA ASP A 33 -7.39 2.74 -14.73
C ASP A 33 -8.80 2.87 -15.34
N ARG A 34 -9.85 2.94 -14.50
CA ARG A 34 -11.24 3.16 -14.98
C ARG A 34 -11.43 4.51 -15.66
N SER A 35 -10.87 5.56 -15.08
CA SER A 35 -10.98 6.92 -15.64
C SER A 35 -10.29 7.01 -16.99
N LEU A 36 -9.11 6.39 -17.12
CA LEU A 36 -8.34 6.34 -18.36
C LEU A 36 -9.05 5.52 -19.44
N ALA A 37 -9.60 4.35 -19.11
CA ALA A 37 -10.35 3.54 -20.07
C ALA A 37 -11.61 4.28 -20.60
N ALA A 38 -12.31 5.01 -19.73
CA ALA A 38 -13.47 5.82 -20.13
C ALA A 38 -13.08 7.01 -21.02
N LEU A 39 -11.86 7.51 -20.84
CA LEU A 39 -11.31 8.62 -21.58
C LEU A 39 -10.67 8.18 -22.91
N GLU A 40 -10.13 6.96 -22.99
CA GLU A 40 -9.55 6.36 -24.20
C GLU A 40 -10.52 6.39 -25.38
N VAL A 41 -11.81 6.12 -25.13
CA VAL A 41 -12.89 6.18 -26.13
C VAL A 41 -13.14 7.60 -26.66
N LYS A 42 -12.75 8.63 -25.90
CA LYS A 42 -13.01 10.05 -26.20
C LYS A 42 -11.74 10.82 -26.61
N TRP A 43 -10.58 10.16 -26.64
CA TRP A 43 -9.30 10.82 -26.82
C TRP A 43 -8.87 10.91 -28.28
N SER A 44 -8.32 12.07 -28.66
CA SER A 44 -7.66 12.32 -29.94
C SER A 44 -6.53 13.33 -29.77
N GLY A 45 -5.32 12.98 -30.24
CA GLY A 45 -4.17 13.88 -30.29
C GLY A 45 -2.93 13.45 -29.49
N ALA A 46 -1.79 14.06 -29.83
CA ALA A 46 -0.46 13.64 -29.37
C ALA A 46 -0.19 13.89 -27.86
N ALA A 47 -0.75 14.96 -27.27
CA ALA A 47 -0.53 15.26 -25.85
C ALA A 47 -1.15 14.21 -24.92
N GLN A 48 -2.26 13.60 -25.34
CA GLN A 48 -2.97 12.57 -24.58
C GLN A 48 -2.25 11.22 -24.67
N GLU A 49 -1.74 10.89 -25.86
CA GLU A 49 -0.91 9.71 -26.07
C GLU A 49 0.37 9.77 -25.23
N ALA A 50 0.96 10.97 -25.06
CA ALA A 50 2.10 11.19 -24.18
C ALA A 50 1.74 10.95 -22.70
N PHE A 51 0.59 11.48 -22.24
CA PHE A 51 0.11 11.24 -20.88
C PHE A 51 -0.16 9.76 -20.61
N TYR A 52 -0.83 9.06 -21.52
CA TYR A 52 -1.12 7.63 -21.37
C TYR A 52 0.16 6.80 -21.26
N ARG A 53 1.16 7.08 -22.12
CA ARG A 53 2.47 6.42 -22.04
C ARG A 53 3.16 6.69 -20.70
N GLN A 54 3.10 7.93 -20.22
CA GLN A 54 3.69 8.28 -18.93
C GLN A 54 2.96 7.57 -17.78
N PHE A 55 1.64 7.53 -17.78
CA PHE A 55 0.86 6.79 -16.79
C PHE A 55 1.19 5.29 -16.82
N GLN A 56 1.22 4.66 -17.99
CA GLN A 56 1.57 3.24 -18.14
C GLN A 56 2.97 2.94 -17.61
N SER A 57 3.91 3.89 -17.69
CA SER A 57 5.26 3.73 -17.11
C SER A 57 5.29 3.83 -15.57
N LEU A 58 4.36 4.59 -14.97
CA LEU A 58 4.28 4.82 -13.53
C LEU A 58 3.42 3.78 -12.82
N ARG A 59 2.38 3.26 -13.51
CA ARG A 59 1.41 2.30 -12.97
C ARG A 59 2.07 1.09 -12.29
N PRO A 60 3.10 0.43 -12.85
CA PRO A 60 3.76 -0.70 -12.19
C PRO A 60 4.47 -0.29 -10.88
N GLN A 61 4.97 0.94 -10.79
CA GLN A 61 5.66 1.44 -9.60
C GLN A 61 4.65 1.67 -8.46
N MET A 62 3.50 2.25 -8.78
CA MET A 62 2.40 2.42 -7.82
C MET A 62 1.84 1.08 -7.37
N ALA A 63 1.65 0.11 -8.28
CA ALA A 63 1.22 -1.24 -7.90
C ALA A 63 2.22 -1.91 -6.94
N ARG A 64 3.53 -1.78 -7.20
CA ARG A 64 4.58 -2.28 -6.30
C ARG A 64 4.54 -1.60 -4.93
N LEU A 65 4.27 -0.29 -4.87
CA LEU A 65 4.14 0.42 -3.60
C LEU A 65 3.01 -0.18 -2.73
N GLY A 66 1.84 -0.44 -3.31
CA GLY A 66 0.73 -1.08 -2.60
C GLY A 66 1.12 -2.43 -1.99
N VAL A 67 1.77 -3.28 -2.78
CA VAL A 67 2.30 -4.58 -2.33
C VAL A 67 3.33 -4.42 -1.22
N HIS A 68 4.27 -3.47 -1.35
CA HIS A 68 5.28 -3.23 -0.32
C HIS A 68 4.67 -2.76 1.00
N LEU A 69 3.67 -1.87 0.96
CA LEU A 69 2.98 -1.42 2.17
C LEU A 69 2.27 -2.57 2.89
N GLN A 70 1.64 -3.49 2.12
CA GLN A 70 1.02 -4.69 2.67
C GLN A 70 2.05 -5.66 3.27
N LEU A 71 3.20 -5.87 2.60
CA LEU A 71 4.27 -6.72 3.11
C LEU A 71 4.86 -6.19 4.41
N VAL A 72 5.13 -4.88 4.50
CA VAL A 72 5.65 -4.27 5.73
C VAL A 72 4.61 -4.40 6.86
N ALA A 73 3.32 -4.18 6.57
CA ALA A 73 2.26 -4.39 7.55
C ALA A 73 2.27 -5.82 8.12
N GLN A 74 2.38 -6.83 7.24
CA GLN A 74 2.45 -8.25 7.65
C GLN A 74 3.69 -8.55 8.49
N GLN A 75 4.84 -7.98 8.14
CA GLN A 75 6.09 -8.16 8.89
C GLN A 75 6.02 -7.53 10.28
N VAL A 76 5.42 -6.34 10.40
CA VAL A 76 5.21 -5.67 11.69
C VAL A 76 4.24 -6.47 12.56
N GLU A 77 3.16 -7.01 11.99
CA GLU A 77 2.22 -7.87 12.71
C GLU A 77 2.89 -9.16 13.21
N ALA A 78 3.71 -9.81 12.38
CA ALA A 78 4.47 -11.00 12.77
C ALA A 78 5.47 -10.71 13.90
N LEU A 79 6.05 -9.50 13.91
CA LEU A 79 6.93 -9.05 15.00
C LEU A 79 6.17 -8.90 16.32
N VAL A 80 4.98 -8.28 16.28
CA VAL A 80 4.10 -8.14 17.46
C VAL A 80 3.74 -9.51 18.03
N GLN A 81 3.31 -10.45 17.18
CA GLN A 81 2.94 -11.80 17.62
C GLN A 81 4.10 -12.53 18.30
N ARG A 82 5.32 -12.34 17.79
CA ARG A 82 6.53 -12.90 18.42
C ARG A 82 6.78 -12.30 19.80
N PHE A 83 6.69 -10.98 19.95
CA PHE A 83 6.86 -10.32 21.24
C PHE A 83 5.85 -10.81 22.28
N GLU A 84 4.58 -10.92 21.90
CA GLU A 84 3.51 -11.41 22.78
C GLU A 84 3.63 -12.89 23.14
N SER A 85 4.29 -13.69 22.29
CA SER A 85 4.57 -15.09 22.60
C SER A 85 5.70 -15.24 23.63
N VAL A 86 6.70 -14.37 23.56
CA VAL A 86 7.83 -14.33 24.50
C VAL A 86 7.37 -13.81 25.86
N ASP A 87 6.56 -12.76 25.91
CA ASP A 87 6.03 -12.21 27.18
C ASP A 87 5.07 -13.17 27.92
N ARG A 88 4.46 -14.13 27.20
CA ARG A 88 3.56 -15.14 27.79
C ARG A 88 4.27 -16.41 28.25
N SER A 89 5.55 -16.58 27.93
CA SER A 89 6.38 -17.74 28.26
C SER A 89 7.21 -17.49 29.51
#